data_AF-A0A954IV51-F1
#
_entry.id   AF-A0A954IV51-F1
#
_cell.length_a   1.000
_cell.length_b   1.000
_cell.length_c   1.000
_cell.angle_alpha   90.00
_cell.angle_beta   90.00
_cell.angle_gamma   90.00
#
_symmetry.space_group_name_H-M   'P 1'
#
loop_
_entity.id
_entity.type
_entity.pdbx_description
1 polymer ?
#
loop_
_entity_poly.entity_id
_entity_poly.type
_entity_poly.pdbx_seq_one_letter_code
_entity_poly.pdbx_strand_id
1 'polypeptide(L)'
;MDQIGHLEFLSRRVVDGLLAGKHRSTTKGGCCEFAEHRQYAPGDEIRQIDWLVYARNDRYFIRQFEEETNLHAILAVDTSGSMKFGLSTASKLEYAKRAAACLARLLLRQRDAVGMAILNETKPLFVPSRQSAIHLQTLLAALGQ
;
A
#
# COMPACT_ATOMS: atom_id res chain seq x y z
N MET A 1 26.62 -0.46 9.67
CA MET A 1 25.86 0.42 8.76
C MET A 1 25.70 -0.17 7.35
N ASP A 2 26.57 -1.08 6.89
CA ASP A 2 26.52 -1.68 5.54
C ASP A 2 25.24 -2.47 5.19
N GLN A 3 24.60 -3.13 6.16
CA GLN A 3 23.44 -3.98 5.87
C GLN A 3 22.20 -3.18 5.40
N ILE A 4 22.02 -1.95 5.91
CA ILE A 4 20.87 -1.10 5.56
C ILE A 4 20.98 -0.63 4.11
N GLY A 5 22.18 -0.16 3.71
CA GLY A 5 22.44 0.28 2.34
C GLY A 5 22.29 -0.86 1.32
N HIS A 6 22.71 -2.07 1.68
CA HIS A 6 22.52 -3.26 0.83
C HIS A 6 21.04 -3.62 0.64
N LEU A 7 20.22 -3.52 1.69
CA LEU A 7 18.78 -3.80 1.62
C LEU A 7 18.02 -2.73 0.82
N GLU A 8 18.41 -1.48 0.96
CA GLU A 8 17.89 -0.37 0.18
C GLU A 8 18.22 -0.52 -1.32
N PHE A 9 19.44 -0.95 -1.64
CA PHE A 9 19.85 -1.16 -3.03
C PHE A 9 19.10 -2.32 -3.71
N LEU A 10 18.95 -3.45 -3.02
CA LEU A 10 18.22 -4.62 -3.54
C LEU A 10 16.74 -4.31 -3.76
N SER A 11 16.10 -3.59 -2.84
CA SER A 11 14.70 -3.19 -2.98
C SER A 11 14.46 -2.27 -4.18
N ARG A 12 15.40 -1.38 -4.50
CA ARG A 12 15.28 -0.49 -5.66
C ARG A 12 15.15 -1.27 -6.97
N ARG A 13 16.05 -2.23 -7.20
CA ARG A 13 16.09 -3.01 -8.45
C ARG A 13 14.85 -3.87 -8.69
N VAL A 14 14.29 -4.48 -7.64
CA VAL A 14 13.13 -5.38 -7.77
C VAL A 14 11.84 -4.60 -8.01
N VAL A 15 11.67 -3.45 -7.34
CA VAL A 15 10.41 -2.69 -7.38
C VAL A 15 10.24 -1.90 -8.67
N ASP A 16 11.32 -1.35 -9.23
CA ASP A 16 11.27 -0.60 -10.50
C ASP A 16 10.73 -1.46 -11.68
N GLY A 17 10.85 -2.79 -11.62
CA GLY A 17 10.34 -3.70 -12.65
C GLY A 17 8.86 -4.09 -12.55
N LEU A 18 8.15 -3.78 -11.45
CA LEU A 18 6.81 -4.32 -11.14
C LEU A 18 5.67 -3.29 -11.18
N LEU A 19 5.97 -2.00 -11.38
CA LEU A 19 5.05 -0.87 -11.14
C LEU A 19 3.93 -0.64 -12.18
N ALA A 20 3.66 -1.59 -13.08
CA ALA A 20 2.56 -1.46 -14.04
C ALA A 20 1.20 -1.85 -13.42
N GLY A 21 0.52 -0.86 -12.82
CA GLY A 21 -0.90 -0.85 -12.46
C GLY A 21 -1.29 -1.42 -11.09
N LYS A 22 -2.54 -1.19 -10.66
CA LYS A 22 -3.39 -2.06 -9.78
C LYS A 22 -3.93 -1.50 -8.45
N HIS A 23 -4.53 -0.31 -8.41
CA HIS A 23 -5.58 -0.06 -7.40
C HIS A 23 -6.79 0.57 -8.08
N ARG A 24 -7.74 -0.28 -8.49
CA ARG A 24 -9.07 0.13 -8.98
C ARG A 24 -10.08 -0.48 -8.02
N SER A 25 -10.78 0.35 -7.24
CA SER A 25 -11.83 -0.12 -6.33
C SER A 25 -12.97 -0.78 -7.09
N THR A 26 -13.46 -1.91 -6.61
CA THR A 26 -14.72 -2.51 -7.08
C THR A 26 -15.95 -1.92 -6.38
N THR A 27 -15.75 -1.06 -5.36
CA THR A 27 -16.79 -0.42 -4.56
C THR A 27 -16.78 1.08 -4.81
N LYS A 28 -17.95 1.68 -5.08
CA LYS A 28 -18.10 3.13 -5.29
C LYS A 28 -18.43 3.82 -3.96
N GLY A 29 -17.45 4.02 -3.10
CA GLY A 29 -17.57 4.73 -1.83
C GLY A 29 -17.26 6.24 -1.94
N GLY A 30 -17.93 7.02 -1.11
CA GLY A 30 -18.17 8.46 -1.29
C GLY A 30 -17.06 9.42 -0.84
N CYS A 31 -15.80 9.19 -1.20
CA CYS A 31 -14.72 10.17 -0.94
C CYS A 31 -14.17 10.82 -2.22
N CYS A 32 -14.90 11.84 -2.67
CA CYS A 32 -14.48 13.08 -3.32
C CYS A 32 -13.21 13.12 -4.20
N GLU A 33 -13.24 12.51 -5.40
CA GLU A 33 -12.83 13.22 -6.63
C GLU A 33 -13.83 12.90 -7.76
N PHE A 34 -14.20 13.93 -8.52
CA PHE A 34 -15.22 13.88 -9.57
C PHE A 34 -14.65 13.11 -10.77
N ALA A 35 -15.28 11.98 -11.14
CA ALA A 35 -14.83 11.17 -12.27
C ALA A 35 -15.49 11.64 -13.57
N GLU A 36 -16.79 11.39 -13.73
CA GLU A 36 -17.56 11.70 -14.95
C GLU A 36 -19.06 11.85 -14.63
N HIS A 37 -19.79 12.58 -15.47
CA HIS A 37 -21.26 12.64 -15.44
C HIS A 37 -21.85 11.47 -16.24
N ARG A 38 -22.60 10.57 -15.58
CA ARG A 38 -23.40 9.55 -16.28
C ARG A 38 -24.85 10.00 -16.38
N GLN A 39 -25.51 9.77 -17.52
CA GLN A 39 -26.96 9.93 -17.62
C GLN A 39 -27.68 9.00 -16.63
N TYR A 40 -28.70 9.51 -15.96
CA TYR A 40 -29.53 8.76 -15.02
C TYR A 40 -30.22 7.58 -15.70
N ALA A 41 -30.22 6.43 -15.04
CA ALA A 41 -31.01 5.26 -15.40
C ALA A 41 -31.94 4.87 -14.23
N PRO A 42 -33.12 4.27 -14.53
CA PRO A 42 -34.01 3.75 -13.49
C PRO A 42 -33.27 2.74 -12.59
N GLY A 43 -33.27 3.00 -11.28
CA GLY A 43 -32.54 2.21 -10.28
C GLY A 43 -31.34 2.95 -9.66
N ASP A 44 -30.96 4.09 -10.23
CA ASP A 44 -29.93 4.95 -9.65
C ASP A 44 -30.46 5.80 -8.48
N GLU A 45 -29.59 6.15 -7.54
CA GLU A 45 -29.97 6.97 -6.39
C GLU A 45 -30.22 8.44 -6.78
N ILE A 46 -31.45 8.92 -6.56
CA ILE A 46 -31.87 10.30 -6.88
C ILE A 46 -31.05 11.36 -6.13
N ARG A 47 -30.50 11.03 -4.96
CA ARG A 47 -29.64 11.94 -4.18
C ARG A 47 -28.34 12.31 -4.88
N GLN A 48 -27.89 11.51 -5.84
CA GLN A 48 -26.64 11.74 -6.57
C GLN A 48 -26.83 12.58 -7.84
N ILE A 49 -28.04 13.08 -8.10
CA ILE A 49 -28.34 13.94 -9.25
C ILE A 49 -27.63 15.29 -9.12
N ASP A 50 -26.93 15.68 -10.18
CA ASP A 50 -26.31 16.98 -10.30
C ASP A 50 -27.32 18.03 -10.79
N TRP A 51 -27.95 18.74 -9.85
CA TRP A 51 -28.93 19.78 -10.15
C TRP A 51 -28.36 20.93 -11.00
N LEU A 52 -27.05 21.21 -10.92
CA LEU A 52 -26.40 22.27 -11.71
C LEU A 52 -26.29 21.88 -13.19
N VAL A 53 -26.02 20.61 -13.48
CA VAL A 53 -25.99 20.12 -14.87
C VAL A 53 -27.41 20.00 -15.43
N TYR A 54 -28.36 19.59 -14.59
CA TYR A 54 -29.77 19.58 -14.95
C TYR A 54 -30.25 20.97 -15.41
N ALA A 55 -29.93 22.02 -14.64
CA ALA A 55 -30.31 23.39 -14.98
C ALA A 55 -29.76 23.91 -16.32
N ARG A 56 -28.68 23.30 -16.87
CA ARG A 56 -28.09 23.71 -18.16
C ARG A 56 -28.53 22.86 -19.34
N ASN A 57 -28.75 21.56 -19.12
CA ASN A 57 -28.92 20.59 -20.20
C ASN A 57 -30.28 19.88 -20.19
N ASP A 58 -31.17 20.21 -19.23
CA ASP A 58 -32.51 19.63 -19.05
C ASP A 58 -32.53 18.08 -19.06
N ARG A 59 -31.41 17.50 -18.62
CA ARG A 59 -31.15 16.06 -18.57
C ARG A 59 -30.59 15.70 -17.21
N TYR A 60 -31.05 14.57 -16.67
CA TYR A 60 -30.60 14.05 -15.39
C TYR A 60 -29.23 13.40 -15.52
N PHE A 61 -28.24 13.96 -14.83
CA PHE A 61 -26.90 13.40 -14.71
C PHE A 61 -26.61 13.04 -13.25
N ILE A 62 -25.92 11.93 -13.06
CA ILE A 62 -25.43 11.45 -11.77
C ILE A 62 -23.93 11.72 -11.69
N ARG A 63 -23.48 12.23 -10.55
CA ARG A 63 -22.06 12.36 -10.25
C ARG A 63 -21.48 10.98 -9.96
N GLN A 64 -20.53 10.52 -10.78
CA GLN A 64 -19.71 9.37 -10.42
C GLN A 64 -18.44 9.82 -9.73
N PHE A 65 -18.09 9.14 -8.64
CA PHE A 65 -16.88 9.34 -7.88
C PHE A 65 -15.93 8.18 -8.21
N GLU A 66 -14.67 8.49 -8.53
CA GLU A 66 -13.62 7.47 -8.62
C GLU A 66 -12.99 7.37 -7.23
N GLU A 67 -13.20 6.24 -6.57
CA GLU A 67 -12.65 6.02 -5.24
C GLU A 67 -11.27 5.36 -5.39
N GLU A 68 -10.20 6.13 -5.14
CA GLU A 68 -8.89 5.56 -4.87
C GLU A 68 -8.92 4.91 -3.48
N THR A 69 -8.97 3.58 -3.43
CA THR A 69 -8.86 2.85 -2.16
C THR A 69 -7.42 2.92 -1.68
N ASN A 70 -7.14 3.75 -0.68
CA ASN A 70 -5.84 3.73 -0.01
C ASN A 70 -5.66 2.38 0.71
N LEU A 71 -4.69 1.56 0.28
CA LEU A 71 -4.40 0.30 0.97
C LEU A 71 -3.61 0.59 2.25
N HIS A 72 -4.03 -0.01 3.36
CA HIS A 72 -3.30 -0.03 4.62
C HIS A 72 -2.75 -1.43 4.89
N ALA A 73 -1.42 -1.59 4.80
CA ALA A 73 -0.73 -2.85 4.96
C ALA A 73 0.08 -2.90 6.27
N ILE A 74 0.17 -4.10 6.86
CA ILE A 74 1.07 -4.41 7.98
C ILE A 74 1.90 -5.63 7.58
N LEU A 75 3.22 -5.47 7.54
CA LEU A 75 4.14 -6.57 7.26
C LEU A 75 4.55 -7.25 8.56
N ALA A 76 4.10 -8.49 8.76
CA ALA A 76 4.54 -9.31 9.89
C ALA A 76 5.80 -10.12 9.50
N VAL A 77 6.90 -9.92 10.22
CA VAL A 77 8.18 -10.61 9.97
C VAL A 77 8.53 -11.45 11.19
N ASP A 78 8.58 -12.77 11.01
CA ASP A 78 9.03 -13.68 12.05
C ASP A 78 10.56 -13.66 12.19
N THR A 79 11.03 -13.55 13.43
CA THR A 79 12.44 -13.56 13.83
C THR A 79 12.74 -14.65 14.86
N SER A 80 11.82 -15.62 15.02
CA SER A 80 11.98 -16.79 15.88
C SER A 80 13.24 -17.60 15.53
N GLY A 81 13.68 -18.45 16.47
CA GLY A 81 14.87 -19.30 16.27
C GLY A 81 14.80 -20.18 15.01
N SER A 82 13.59 -20.56 14.58
CA SER A 82 13.36 -21.35 13.36
C SER A 82 13.80 -20.65 12.07
N MET A 83 13.81 -19.31 12.06
CA MET A 83 14.19 -18.48 10.92
C MET A 83 15.70 -18.37 10.72
N LYS A 84 16.50 -18.82 11.70
CA LYS A 84 17.97 -18.89 11.59
C LYS A 84 18.45 -19.99 10.65
N PHE A 85 17.61 -20.97 10.34
CA PHE A 85 17.95 -22.06 9.42
C PHE A 85 18.09 -21.54 7.97
N GLY A 86 19.11 -21.98 7.23
CA GLY A 86 19.32 -21.63 5.82
C GLY A 86 20.45 -22.42 5.17
N LEU A 87 20.43 -22.50 3.83
CA LEU A 87 21.57 -23.00 3.05
C LEU A 87 22.70 -21.95 3.07
N SER A 88 23.93 -22.43 2.94
CA SER A 88 25.24 -21.77 3.15
C SER A 88 25.44 -20.29 2.78
N THR A 89 24.57 -19.68 1.97
CA THR A 89 24.68 -18.30 1.49
C THR A 89 23.74 -17.29 2.16
N ALA A 90 22.61 -17.73 2.74
CA ALA A 90 21.68 -16.84 3.46
C ALA A 90 20.69 -17.62 4.35
N SER A 91 20.35 -17.04 5.50
CA SER A 91 19.29 -17.57 6.37
C SER A 91 17.87 -17.29 5.83
N LYS A 92 16.87 -18.07 6.25
CA LYS A 92 15.45 -17.76 5.99
C LYS A 92 15.09 -16.34 6.46
N LEU A 93 15.65 -15.94 7.60
CA LEU A 93 15.48 -14.60 8.16
C LEU A 93 15.99 -13.51 7.22
N GLU A 94 17.19 -13.65 6.66
CA GLU A 94 17.72 -12.67 5.71
C GLU A 94 16.87 -12.56 4.45
N TYR A 95 16.32 -13.67 3.98
CA TYR A 95 15.40 -13.65 2.84
C TYR A 95 14.08 -12.96 3.19
N ALA A 96 13.52 -13.22 4.37
CA ALA A 96 12.32 -12.55 4.86
C ALA A 96 12.54 -11.04 5.03
N LYS A 97 13.68 -10.62 5.61
CA LYS A 97 14.07 -9.20 5.74
C LYS A 97 14.16 -8.52 4.36
N ARG A 98 14.78 -9.19 3.37
CA ARG A 98 14.85 -8.69 1.97
C ARG A 98 13.47 -8.57 1.32
N ALA A 99 12.64 -9.60 1.44
CA ALA A 99 11.29 -9.60 0.89
C ALA A 99 10.42 -8.49 1.51
N ALA A 100 10.46 -8.35 2.84
CA ALA A 100 9.73 -7.30 3.55
C ALA A 100 10.20 -5.88 3.13
N ALA A 101 11.50 -5.67 2.97
CA ALA A 101 12.04 -4.40 2.49
C ALA A 101 11.58 -4.06 1.05
N CYS A 102 11.59 -5.05 0.15
CA CYS A 102 11.09 -4.88 -1.21
C CYS A 102 9.59 -4.54 -1.23
N LEU A 103 8.77 -5.29 -0.47
CA LEU A 103 7.33 -5.07 -0.38
C LEU A 103 6.99 -3.71 0.23
N ALA A 104 7.64 -3.34 1.33
CA ALA A 104 7.45 -2.04 1.97
C ALA A 104 7.74 -0.89 0.99
N ARG A 105 8.84 -1.00 0.24
CA ARG A 105 9.19 0.00 -0.78
C ARG A 105 8.17 0.06 -1.91
N LEU A 106 7.68 -1.08 -2.38
CA LEU A 106 6.68 -1.14 -3.45
C LEU A 106 5.39 -0.43 -3.04
N LEU A 107 4.86 -0.80 -1.88
CA LEU A 107 3.62 -0.25 -1.34
C LEU A 107 3.75 1.26 -1.05
N LEU A 108 4.85 1.69 -0.41
CA LEU A 108 5.08 3.12 -0.18
C LEU A 108 5.22 3.93 -1.47
N ARG A 109 5.75 3.34 -2.55
CA ARG A 109 5.79 4.00 -3.87
C ARG A 109 4.42 4.09 -4.54
N GLN A 110 3.52 3.16 -4.23
CA GLN A 110 2.12 3.19 -4.63
C GLN A 110 1.27 4.13 -3.76
N ARG A 111 1.90 4.85 -2.80
CA ARG A 111 1.23 5.72 -1.80
C ARG A 111 0.37 4.96 -0.78
N ASP A 112 0.56 3.65 -0.67
CA ASP A 112 -0.10 2.83 0.34
C ASP A 112 0.56 3.04 1.71
N ALA A 113 -0.26 2.97 2.77
CA ALA A 113 0.25 3.08 4.14
C ALA A 113 0.84 1.74 4.58
N VAL A 114 2.11 1.70 4.96
CA VAL A 114 2.78 0.45 5.35
C VAL A 114 3.26 0.54 6.78
N GLY A 115 2.92 -0.45 7.60
CA GLY A 115 3.45 -0.67 8.94
C GLY A 115 4.16 -2.02 9.04
N MET A 116 4.74 -2.32 10.19
CA MET A 116 5.49 -3.57 10.38
C MET A 116 5.38 -4.10 11.81
N ALA A 117 5.27 -5.42 11.92
CA ALA A 117 5.31 -6.15 13.17
C ALA A 117 6.47 -7.16 13.11
N ILE A 118 7.46 -7.01 13.97
CA ILE A 118 8.52 -8.00 14.15
C ILE A 118 8.07 -8.95 15.24
N LEU A 119 7.85 -10.20 14.85
CA LEU A 119 7.42 -11.27 15.74
C LEU A 119 8.66 -11.95 16.30
N ASN A 120 8.77 -11.96 17.62
CA ASN A 120 9.83 -12.63 18.37
C ASN A 120 9.22 -13.12 19.68
N GLU A 121 9.78 -14.19 20.23
CA GLU A 121 9.36 -14.77 21.51
C GLU A 121 9.61 -13.82 22.70
N THR A 122 10.62 -12.94 22.60
CA THR A 122 11.09 -12.14 23.74
C THR A 122 10.77 -10.65 23.67
N LYS A 123 10.72 -10.07 22.46
CA LYS A 123 10.52 -8.63 22.28
C LYS A 123 9.86 -8.33 20.92
N PRO A 124 8.52 -8.36 20.84
CA PRO A 124 7.83 -7.92 19.65
C PRO A 124 8.04 -6.41 19.43
N LEU A 125 8.27 -6.01 18.19
CA LEU A 125 8.35 -4.60 17.79
C LEU A 125 7.21 -4.29 16.84
N PHE A 126 6.48 -3.20 17.10
CA PHE A 126 5.44 -2.72 16.21
C PHE A 126 5.75 -1.31 15.74
N VAL A 127 5.68 -1.11 14.43
CA VAL A 127 5.82 0.17 13.75
C VAL A 127 4.49 0.49 13.06
N PRO A 128 3.80 1.59 13.43
CA PRO A 128 2.49 1.92 12.88
C PRO A 128 2.58 2.31 11.40
N SER A 129 1.52 2.02 10.65
CA SER A 129 1.50 2.29 9.20
C SER A 129 1.53 3.78 8.87
N ARG A 130 2.44 4.18 7.97
CA ARG A 130 2.51 5.54 7.43
C ARG A 130 2.80 5.51 5.92
N GLN A 131 2.41 6.57 5.21
CA GLN A 131 2.59 6.73 3.75
C GLN A 131 3.86 7.52 3.36
N SER A 132 4.67 7.95 4.33
CA SER A 132 5.81 8.85 4.08
C SER A 132 7.01 8.10 3.48
N ALA A 133 7.70 8.70 2.50
CA ALA A 133 8.95 8.15 1.97
C ALA A 133 10.04 7.98 3.03
N ILE A 134 10.08 8.87 4.04
CA ILE A 134 11.01 8.78 5.19
C ILE A 134 10.70 7.54 6.03
N HIS A 135 9.43 7.10 6.05
CA HIS A 135 9.01 5.93 6.81
C HIS A 135 9.72 4.65 6.37
N LEU A 136 10.12 4.55 5.10
CA LEU A 136 10.90 3.42 4.61
C LEU A 136 12.18 3.22 5.44
N GLN A 137 12.89 4.30 5.79
CA GLN A 137 14.11 4.20 6.60
C GLN A 137 13.81 3.68 8.01
N THR A 138 12.67 4.06 8.60
CA THR A 138 12.21 3.52 9.88
C THR A 138 11.94 2.02 9.80
N LEU A 139 11.26 1.57 8.73
CA LEU A 139 10.99 0.15 8.50
C LEU A 139 12.27 -0.65 8.25
N LEU A 140 13.22 -0.12 7.46
CA LEU A 140 14.52 -0.76 7.23
C LEU A 140 15.37 -0.83 8.51
N ALA A 141 15.34 0.23 9.33
CA ALA A 141 16.01 0.23 10.62
C ALA A 141 15.41 -0.79 11.60
N ALA A 142 14.08 -0.97 11.58
CA ALA A 142 13.41 -2.01 12.34
C ALA A 142 13.85 -3.42 11.91
N LEU A 143 13.97 -3.67 10.59
CA LEU A 143 14.48 -4.94 10.06
C LEU A 143 15.98 -5.17 10.34
N GLY A 144 16.75 -4.11 10.58
CA GLY A 144 18.19 -4.20 10.88
C GLY A 144 18.49 -4.62 12.32
N GLN A 145 17.50 -4.63 13.20
CA GLN A 145 17.61 -5.16 14.57
C GLN A 145 17.53 -6.70 14.57
#